data_AF-A0A077XYY0-F1
#
_entry.id   AF-A0A077XYY0-F1
#
_cell.length_a   1.000
_cell.length_b   1.000
_cell.length_c   1.000
_cell.angle_alpha   90.00
_cell.angle_beta   90.00
_cell.angle_gamma   90.00
#
_symmetry.space_group_name_H-M   'P 1'
#
loop_
_entity.id
_entity.type
_entity.pdbx_description
1 polymer ?
#
loop_
_entity_poly.entity_id
_entity_poly.type
_entity_poly.pdbx_seq_one_letter_code
_entity_poly.pdbx_strand_id
1 'polypeptide(L)'
;MLETAVGQTADLVMSDGIVSPVHSVNIGKIAFTGKGKNIQNIKPSDFLTEVELQDKKDLNIQVFLGNSLTNYLHILAPELSAQELTKNGNYQFTFFVDDHVTYVENLHVGAGNLDSKNQKTTFRVPLISTTNEDSWGRFLWNRFLMHGGEEAFTSGEHLLKIEIRPYIKLDSVLIGNKIAEGELNIRVPKIKINEKLVKIQAIKHLQDWQISTNSIDTAQIEELNKKIITQVYKDITSIVVIKNGELLIEEYFNGANRHSLHDMRSVGKSFASTMMGVAIQEGYLKSEMQLLNEFYNLKSFKNYVQEKEQISLKDLLTMSSSFDGNDMDAESPGNEENMYPTENWVNFALDLPIDQHKARTKKWDYFTAGVVILGDVIHQSVPNGLEKYADSHLFQPLGITHYKWQLTPQKVANTAGGIQLRSLDFAKYGQLYKNQGIWKEKQVIAQEWIDKSLSRQIAISENEYYGYLFWNKRYRVDDKNYEVYYSSGNGGNKVFIFKDQPLVIVISSTAYNKPYGHTQVDKMMQDYLIPAIYKR
;
A
#
# COMPACT_ATOMS: atom_id res chain seq x y z
N MET A 1 -27.86 8.72 58.08
CA MET A 1 -26.83 7.68 58.13
C MET A 1 -27.47 6.36 57.75
N LEU A 2 -27.19 5.89 56.54
CA LEU A 2 -27.45 4.54 56.06
C LEU A 2 -26.26 4.25 55.14
N GLU A 3 -25.19 3.72 55.73
CA GLU A 3 -24.07 3.16 55.00
C GLU A 3 -24.54 1.90 54.30
N THR A 4 -24.73 1.98 52.98
CA THR A 4 -24.79 0.80 52.13
C THR A 4 -23.38 0.26 51.97
N ALA A 5 -23.05 -0.75 52.76
CA ALA A 5 -21.87 -1.59 52.56
C ALA A 5 -21.97 -2.27 51.20
N VAL A 6 -21.21 -1.79 50.21
CA VAL A 6 -20.92 -2.54 48.98
C VAL A 6 -19.96 -3.65 49.40
N GLY A 7 -20.45 -4.89 49.50
CA GLY A 7 -19.60 -6.04 49.76
C GLY A 7 -18.55 -6.14 48.66
N GLN A 8 -17.27 -6.20 49.03
CA GLN A 8 -16.19 -6.54 48.10
C GLN A 8 -16.46 -7.95 47.57
N THR A 9 -16.70 -8.09 46.26
CA THR A 9 -16.68 -9.39 45.58
C THR A 9 -15.30 -10.02 45.84
N ALA A 10 -15.28 -11.23 46.37
CA ALA A 10 -14.02 -11.93 46.64
C ALA A 10 -13.28 -12.23 45.33
N ASP A 11 -11.95 -12.30 45.40
CA ASP A 11 -11.13 -12.64 44.23
C ASP A 11 -11.41 -14.08 43.78
N LEU A 12 -11.65 -14.25 42.48
CA LEU A 12 -11.92 -15.55 41.86
C LEU A 12 -10.64 -16.35 41.64
N VAL A 13 -9.52 -15.66 41.36
CA VAL A 13 -8.20 -16.25 41.12
C VAL A 13 -7.14 -15.55 41.96
N MET A 14 -6.10 -16.28 42.36
CA MET A 14 -4.95 -15.70 43.07
C MET A 14 -4.09 -14.90 42.08
N SER A 15 -3.94 -13.60 42.33
CA SER A 15 -3.06 -12.72 41.55
C SER A 15 -1.64 -12.67 42.14
N ASP A 16 -0.69 -12.13 41.36
CA ASP A 16 0.69 -11.90 41.79
C ASP A 16 0.80 -10.86 42.93
N GLY A 17 -0.30 -10.14 43.24
CA GLY A 17 -0.31 -9.05 44.21
C GLY A 17 0.70 -7.97 43.86
N ILE A 18 1.31 -7.36 44.87
CA ILE A 18 2.34 -6.33 44.69
C ILE A 18 3.72 -6.98 44.51
N VAL A 19 4.26 -6.93 43.29
CA VAL A 19 5.52 -7.60 42.91
C VAL A 19 6.79 -6.76 43.04
N SER A 20 6.69 -5.44 43.31
CA SER A 20 7.86 -4.56 43.51
C SER A 20 7.49 -3.27 44.26
N PRO A 21 8.47 -2.54 44.84
CA PRO A 21 8.23 -1.22 45.45
C PRO A 21 7.73 -0.16 44.47
N VAL A 22 8.12 -0.27 43.19
CA VAL A 22 7.59 0.63 42.15
C VAL A 22 6.13 0.32 41.87
N HIS A 23 5.74 -0.95 41.94
CA HIS A 23 4.34 -1.32 41.79
C HIS A 23 3.48 -0.73 42.92
N SER A 24 3.87 -0.86 44.20
CA SER A 24 3.03 -0.42 45.33
C SER A 24 2.61 1.05 45.27
N VAL A 25 3.45 1.94 44.76
CA VAL A 25 3.19 3.39 44.67
C VAL A 25 2.54 3.83 43.35
N ASN A 26 2.36 2.91 42.40
CA ASN A 26 1.80 3.17 41.07
C ASN A 26 0.54 2.36 40.76
N ILE A 27 -0.06 1.67 41.73
CA ILE A 27 -1.34 0.96 41.51
C ILE A 27 -2.37 1.92 40.87
N GLY A 28 -2.98 1.47 39.78
CA GLY A 28 -3.93 2.27 38.99
C GLY A 28 -3.28 3.21 37.99
N LYS A 29 -1.97 3.15 37.78
CA LYS A 29 -1.25 4.03 36.86
C LYS A 29 -0.67 3.28 35.66
N ILE A 30 -0.49 4.04 34.59
CA ILE A 30 0.28 3.69 33.40
C ILE A 30 1.52 4.60 33.40
N ALA A 31 2.70 4.01 33.45
CA ALA A 31 3.95 4.74 33.28
C ALA A 31 4.51 4.53 31.88
N PHE A 32 5.01 5.59 31.25
CA PHE A 32 5.61 5.50 29.92
C PHE A 32 7.12 5.30 30.05
N THR A 33 7.71 4.45 29.21
CA THR A 33 9.17 4.20 29.21
C THR A 33 9.75 4.13 27.81
N GLY A 34 10.98 4.63 27.67
CA GLY A 34 11.70 4.62 26.39
C GLY A 34 12.40 3.29 26.06
N LYS A 35 12.51 2.36 27.01
CA LYS A 35 13.03 1.00 26.78
C LYS A 35 12.24 -0.01 27.59
N GLY A 36 12.05 -1.21 27.02
CA GLY A 36 11.50 -2.34 27.76
C GLY A 36 12.42 -2.76 28.89
N LYS A 37 11.88 -2.81 30.12
CA LYS A 37 12.58 -3.31 31.31
C LYS A 37 11.70 -4.34 32.02
N ASN A 38 12.34 -5.31 32.67
CA ASN A 38 11.64 -6.20 33.59
C ASN A 38 11.16 -5.38 34.81
N ILE A 39 9.99 -5.73 35.36
CA ILE A 39 9.39 -5.09 36.54
C ILE A 39 10.33 -5.03 37.76
N GLN A 40 11.25 -5.98 37.91
CA GLN A 40 12.23 -5.97 39.00
C GLN A 40 13.35 -4.93 38.80
N ASN A 41 13.54 -4.46 37.56
CA ASN A 41 14.61 -3.54 37.17
C ASN A 41 14.11 -2.14 36.83
N ILE A 42 12.79 -1.92 36.82
CA ILE A 42 12.19 -0.63 36.53
C ILE A 42 12.31 0.28 37.76
N LYS A 43 12.66 1.55 37.53
CA LYS A 43 12.77 2.57 38.56
C LYS A 43 11.96 3.80 38.18
N PRO A 44 11.54 4.66 39.13
CA PRO A 44 10.82 5.89 38.80
C PRO A 44 11.57 6.80 37.82
N SER A 45 12.90 6.79 37.84
CA SER A 45 13.75 7.51 36.89
C SER A 45 13.66 7.02 35.44
N ASP A 46 13.05 5.85 35.20
CA ASP A 46 12.83 5.31 33.87
C ASP A 46 11.52 5.82 33.24
N PHE A 47 10.69 6.48 34.03
CA PHE A 47 9.39 6.99 33.58
C PHE A 47 9.58 8.29 32.81
N LEU A 48 9.01 8.32 31.61
CA LEU A 48 8.97 9.48 30.76
C LEU A 48 7.82 10.39 31.20
N THR A 49 8.12 11.68 31.35
CA THR A 49 7.12 12.75 31.49
C THR A 49 6.88 13.47 30.16
N GLU A 50 7.83 13.33 29.23
CA GLU A 50 7.77 13.84 27.87
C GLU A 50 8.49 12.90 26.89
N VAL A 51 8.06 12.88 25.64
CA VAL A 51 8.80 12.24 24.55
C VAL A 51 8.65 13.05 23.27
N GLU A 52 9.73 13.14 22.50
CA GLU A 52 9.64 13.61 21.12
C GLU A 52 9.31 12.44 20.20
N LEU A 53 8.17 12.50 19.50
CA LEU A 53 7.70 11.45 18.62
C LEU A 53 8.59 11.37 17.36
N GLN A 54 9.29 10.25 17.21
CA GLN A 54 10.17 9.98 16.08
C GLN A 54 10.07 8.49 15.70
N ASP A 55 10.16 8.17 14.40
CA ASP A 55 10.04 6.80 13.87
C ASP A 55 11.08 5.79 14.41
N LYS A 56 12.08 6.24 15.18
CA LYS A 56 13.20 5.43 15.67
C LYS A 56 13.44 5.52 17.18
N LYS A 57 12.43 5.92 17.96
CA LYS A 57 12.49 5.91 19.42
C LYS A 57 11.43 4.99 19.98
N ASP A 58 11.87 3.97 20.72
CA ASP A 58 10.98 3.05 21.42
C ASP A 58 10.08 3.81 22.39
N LEU A 59 8.82 3.40 22.47
CA LEU A 59 7.85 3.91 23.43
C LEU A 59 7.04 2.73 23.96
N ASN A 60 6.97 2.62 25.28
CA ASN A 60 6.31 1.54 25.98
C ASN A 60 5.41 2.12 27.05
N ILE A 61 4.40 1.36 27.42
CA ILE A 61 3.68 1.56 28.66
C ILE A 61 3.93 0.39 29.62
N GLN A 62 4.11 0.72 30.88
CA GLN A 62 4.09 -0.21 32.01
C GLN A 62 2.80 0.04 32.78
N VAL A 63 1.94 -0.98 32.84
CA VAL A 63 0.66 -0.92 33.53
C VAL A 63 0.81 -1.51 34.93
N PHE A 64 0.27 -0.84 35.94
CA PHE A 64 0.29 -1.25 37.34
C PHE A 64 -1.14 -1.39 37.86
N LEU A 65 -1.57 -2.61 38.14
CA LEU A 65 -2.94 -2.95 38.53
C LEU A 65 -3.00 -3.41 39.98
N GLY A 66 -4.09 -3.11 40.67
CA GLY A 66 -4.32 -3.62 42.02
C GLY A 66 -4.65 -5.11 42.05
N ASN A 67 -5.11 -5.67 40.92
CA ASN A 67 -5.49 -7.07 40.80
C ASN A 67 -5.32 -7.60 39.37
N SER A 68 -5.58 -8.89 39.15
CA SER A 68 -5.57 -9.48 37.82
C SER A 68 -6.79 -9.04 36.99
N LEU A 69 -6.66 -9.07 35.66
CA LEU A 69 -7.78 -8.81 34.75
C LEU A 69 -8.97 -9.70 35.07
N THR A 70 -8.74 -10.98 35.36
CA THR A 70 -9.82 -11.94 35.61
C THR A 70 -10.64 -11.55 36.85
N ASN A 71 -10.00 -11.07 37.91
CA ASN A 71 -10.72 -10.57 39.09
C ASN A 71 -11.50 -9.28 38.76
N TYR A 72 -10.94 -8.39 37.92
CA TYR A 72 -11.70 -7.23 37.45
C TYR A 72 -12.91 -7.61 36.57
N LEU A 73 -12.80 -8.64 35.74
CA LEU A 73 -13.91 -9.16 34.94
C LEU A 73 -14.95 -9.87 35.82
N HIS A 74 -14.53 -10.54 36.88
CA HIS A 74 -15.42 -11.20 37.84
C HIS A 74 -16.37 -10.20 38.53
N ILE A 75 -15.93 -8.96 38.76
CA ILE A 75 -16.80 -7.89 39.27
C ILE A 75 -17.94 -7.59 38.26
N LEU A 76 -17.70 -7.70 36.96
CA LEU A 76 -18.70 -7.44 35.92
C LEU A 76 -19.64 -8.62 35.69
N ALA A 77 -19.15 -9.84 35.88
CA ALA A 77 -19.90 -11.06 35.66
C ALA A 77 -19.54 -12.11 36.74
N PRO A 78 -20.05 -11.94 37.98
CA PRO A 78 -19.65 -12.76 39.12
C PRO A 78 -20.05 -14.23 38.97
N GLU A 79 -21.05 -14.53 38.16
CA GLU A 79 -21.56 -15.90 37.94
C GLU A 79 -20.67 -16.74 37.01
N LEU A 80 -19.72 -16.11 36.30
CA LEU A 80 -18.89 -16.80 35.31
C LEU A 80 -17.59 -17.35 35.91
N SER A 81 -17.17 -18.51 35.41
CA SER A 81 -15.87 -19.08 35.75
C SER A 81 -14.72 -18.25 35.16
N ALA A 82 -13.52 -18.40 35.73
CA ALA A 82 -12.32 -17.71 35.25
C ALA A 82 -12.03 -17.97 33.76
N GLN A 83 -12.31 -19.19 33.28
CA GLN A 83 -12.16 -19.55 31.88
C GLN A 83 -13.17 -18.81 30.98
N GLU A 84 -14.43 -18.72 31.40
CA GLU A 84 -15.47 -17.99 30.66
C GLU A 84 -15.17 -16.48 30.63
N LEU A 85 -14.73 -15.91 31.75
CA LEU A 85 -14.33 -14.51 31.83
C LEU A 85 -13.19 -14.20 30.86
N THR A 86 -12.12 -15.00 30.86
CA THR A 86 -10.93 -14.76 30.02
C THR A 86 -11.12 -15.10 28.54
N LYS A 87 -12.06 -16.00 28.22
CA LYS A 87 -12.49 -16.32 26.86
C LYS A 87 -13.33 -15.21 26.22
N ASN A 88 -14.12 -14.50 27.02
CA ASN A 88 -15.07 -13.49 26.54
C ASN A 88 -14.66 -12.05 26.87
N GLY A 89 -13.63 -11.84 27.69
CA GLY A 89 -13.22 -10.54 28.17
C GLY A 89 -11.74 -10.22 27.97
N ASN A 90 -11.46 -8.92 27.89
CA ASN A 90 -10.11 -8.37 27.83
C ASN A 90 -10.08 -6.92 28.33
N TYR A 91 -8.98 -6.22 28.06
CA TYR A 91 -8.86 -4.78 28.29
C TYR A 91 -9.50 -3.97 27.17
N GLN A 92 -10.18 -2.88 27.54
CA GLN A 92 -10.54 -1.79 26.65
C GLN A 92 -9.53 -0.65 26.86
N PHE A 93 -8.95 -0.16 25.77
CA PHE A 93 -8.06 1.00 25.75
C PHE A 93 -8.82 2.21 25.20
N THR A 94 -8.72 3.34 25.87
CA THR A 94 -9.15 4.63 25.34
C THR A 94 -7.96 5.57 25.24
N PHE A 95 -7.74 6.12 24.06
CA PHE A 95 -6.71 7.10 23.76
C PHE A 95 -7.33 8.48 23.66
N PHE A 96 -6.73 9.44 24.35
CA PHE A 96 -7.07 10.85 24.24
C PHE A 96 -5.84 11.62 23.77
N VAL A 97 -6.07 12.60 22.91
CA VAL A 97 -5.09 13.61 22.53
C VAL A 97 -5.70 14.97 22.85
N ASP A 98 -5.02 15.75 23.69
CA ASP A 98 -5.48 17.06 24.16
C ASP A 98 -6.91 17.03 24.71
N ASP A 99 -7.17 16.09 25.63
CA ASP A 99 -8.47 15.85 26.29
C ASP A 99 -9.61 15.36 25.38
N HIS A 100 -9.38 15.16 24.08
CA HIS A 100 -10.38 14.62 23.16
C HIS A 100 -10.20 13.12 22.99
N VAL A 101 -11.29 12.35 23.10
CA VAL A 101 -11.28 10.92 22.77
C VAL A 101 -10.96 10.76 21.29
N THR A 102 -9.78 10.20 20.99
CA THR A 102 -9.31 10.00 19.62
C THR A 102 -9.59 8.57 19.15
N TYR A 103 -9.47 7.58 20.03
CA TYR A 103 -9.65 6.17 19.67
C TYR A 103 -10.05 5.31 20.87
N VAL A 104 -10.97 4.37 20.66
CA VAL A 104 -11.38 3.37 21.64
C VAL A 104 -11.23 1.98 21.03
N GLU A 105 -10.54 1.07 21.73
CA GLU A 105 -10.34 -0.31 21.30
C GLU A 105 -10.76 -1.29 22.38
N ASN A 106 -11.68 -2.18 22.04
CA ASN A 106 -11.88 -3.43 22.77
C ASN A 106 -10.84 -4.44 22.29
N LEU A 107 -9.78 -4.66 23.08
CA LEU A 107 -8.69 -5.54 22.68
C LEU A 107 -9.20 -6.95 22.42
N HIS A 108 -8.83 -7.55 21.29
CA HIS A 108 -9.26 -8.90 20.92
C HIS A 108 -9.01 -9.90 22.07
N VAL A 109 -9.97 -10.78 22.36
CA VAL A 109 -9.89 -11.71 23.51
C VAL A 109 -8.69 -12.66 23.44
N GLY A 110 -8.15 -12.94 22.25
CA GLY A 110 -6.93 -13.72 22.07
C GLY A 110 -5.61 -13.00 22.42
N ALA A 111 -5.64 -11.69 22.69
CA ALA A 111 -4.44 -10.94 23.05
C ALA A 111 -4.07 -11.15 24.53
N GLY A 112 -2.82 -11.55 24.77
CA GLY A 112 -2.32 -11.95 26.09
C GLY A 112 -2.65 -13.41 26.41
N ASN A 113 -1.72 -14.10 27.06
CA ASN A 113 -1.94 -15.50 27.47
C ASN A 113 -2.80 -15.60 28.75
N LEU A 114 -3.36 -16.78 28.98
CA LEU A 114 -4.28 -17.06 30.09
C LEU A 114 -3.64 -16.77 31.46
N ASP A 115 -2.39 -17.20 31.67
CA ASP A 115 -1.67 -16.97 32.92
C ASP A 115 -1.52 -15.48 33.22
N SER A 116 -1.23 -14.68 32.19
CA SER A 116 -1.14 -13.23 32.30
C SER A 116 -2.47 -12.63 32.75
N LYS A 117 -3.59 -13.06 32.15
CA LYS A 117 -4.92 -12.55 32.53
C LYS A 117 -5.35 -12.96 33.93
N ASN A 118 -4.97 -14.16 34.37
CA ASN A 118 -5.35 -14.69 35.68
C ASN A 118 -4.49 -14.16 36.82
N GLN A 119 -3.20 -13.93 36.59
CA GLN A 119 -2.23 -13.71 37.66
C GLN A 119 -1.61 -12.32 37.63
N LYS A 120 -1.26 -11.78 36.45
CA LYS A 120 -0.41 -10.60 36.37
C LYS A 120 -1.15 -9.35 36.84
N THR A 121 -0.54 -8.66 37.78
CA THR A 121 -0.92 -7.33 38.25
C THR A 121 -0.09 -6.22 37.59
N THR A 122 0.86 -6.59 36.73
CA THR A 122 1.66 -5.63 35.97
C THR A 122 2.17 -6.22 34.67
N PHE A 123 2.19 -5.41 33.61
CA PHE A 123 2.64 -5.83 32.29
C PHE A 123 3.15 -4.65 31.46
N ARG A 124 4.05 -4.97 30.52
CA ARG A 124 4.57 -4.05 29.51
C ARG A 124 3.76 -4.18 28.23
N VAL A 125 3.47 -3.05 27.59
CA VAL A 125 2.94 -2.99 26.23
C VAL A 125 3.86 -2.10 25.38
N PRO A 126 4.56 -2.64 24.38
CA PRO A 126 5.31 -1.82 23.44
C PRO A 126 4.36 -1.13 22.46
N LEU A 127 4.44 0.19 22.36
CA LEU A 127 3.68 1.00 21.40
C LEU A 127 4.54 1.26 20.14
N ILE A 128 5.79 1.67 20.33
CA ILE A 128 6.81 1.85 19.28
C ILE A 128 8.02 0.97 19.63
N SER A 129 8.54 0.21 18.66
CA SER A 129 9.66 -0.72 18.87
C SER A 129 10.59 -0.78 17.66
N THR A 130 11.85 -0.42 17.86
CA THR A 130 12.95 -0.44 16.86
C THR A 130 13.48 -1.84 16.58
N THR A 131 13.31 -2.78 17.51
CA THR A 131 13.66 -4.20 17.32
C THR A 131 12.60 -5.00 16.56
N ASN A 132 11.49 -4.35 16.18
CA ASN A 132 10.36 -4.95 15.49
C ASN A 132 9.79 -6.19 16.21
N GLU A 133 9.78 -6.22 17.55
CA GLU A 133 9.21 -7.34 18.33
C GLU A 133 7.72 -7.54 17.98
N ASP A 134 7.28 -8.78 17.76
CA ASP A 134 5.88 -9.07 17.49
C ASP A 134 5.05 -8.93 18.77
N SER A 135 4.12 -7.97 18.77
CA SER A 135 3.31 -7.65 19.94
C SER A 135 2.01 -6.97 19.53
N TRP A 136 0.91 -7.43 20.14
CA TRP A 136 -0.42 -6.83 19.99
C TRP A 136 -0.43 -5.33 20.35
N GLY A 137 0.49 -4.87 21.21
CA GLY A 137 0.62 -3.46 21.60
C GLY A 137 1.00 -2.54 20.45
N ARG A 138 1.86 -3.00 19.54
CA ARG A 138 2.29 -2.22 18.38
C ARG A 138 1.16 -2.09 17.37
N PHE A 139 0.40 -3.16 17.18
CA PHE A 139 -0.78 -3.12 16.33
C PHE A 139 -1.88 -2.24 16.91
N LEU A 140 -2.05 -2.22 18.23
CA LEU A 140 -2.94 -1.28 18.92
C LEU A 140 -2.54 0.18 18.64
N TRP A 141 -1.25 0.51 18.80
CA TRP A 141 -0.71 1.84 18.51
C TRP A 141 -0.90 2.24 17.03
N ASN A 142 -0.61 1.32 16.10
CA ASN A 142 -0.81 1.56 14.67
C ASN A 142 -2.28 1.83 14.33
N ARG A 143 -3.23 1.08 14.93
CA ARG A 143 -4.67 1.33 14.73
C ARG A 143 -5.06 2.71 15.27
N PHE A 144 -4.61 3.07 16.47
CA PHE A 144 -4.83 4.42 17.01
C PHE A 144 -4.34 5.51 16.05
N LEU A 145 -3.10 5.41 15.55
CA LEU A 145 -2.55 6.36 14.59
C LEU A 145 -3.39 6.43 13.31
N MET A 146 -3.76 5.28 12.73
CA MET A 146 -4.56 5.19 11.51
C MET A 146 -6.00 5.71 11.66
N HIS A 147 -6.56 5.69 12.86
CA HIS A 147 -7.95 6.04 13.15
C HIS A 147 -8.11 7.36 13.91
N GLY A 148 -7.19 8.30 13.70
CA GLY A 148 -7.30 9.68 14.20
C GLY A 148 -6.04 10.18 14.89
N GLY A 149 -5.16 9.29 15.36
CA GLY A 149 -3.92 9.68 16.05
C GLY A 149 -2.95 10.48 15.17
N GLU A 150 -2.79 10.13 13.88
CA GLU A 150 -1.96 10.90 12.95
C GLU A 150 -2.52 12.32 12.71
N GLU A 151 -3.84 12.49 12.73
CA GLU A 151 -4.49 13.79 12.54
C GLU A 151 -4.47 14.64 13.81
N ALA A 152 -4.59 14.00 14.98
CA ALA A 152 -4.57 14.67 16.28
C ALA A 152 -3.16 15.16 16.67
N PHE A 153 -2.11 14.38 16.37
CA PHE A 153 -0.71 14.76 16.63
C PHE A 153 -0.14 15.67 15.55
N THR A 154 -0.60 16.92 15.52
CA THR A 154 0.00 17.97 14.68
C THR A 154 1.39 18.38 15.17
N SER A 155 2.12 19.22 14.43
CA SER A 155 3.41 19.74 14.92
C SER A 155 3.23 20.64 16.14
N GLY A 156 3.77 20.26 17.29
CA GLY A 156 3.60 21.01 18.54
C GLY A 156 3.75 20.12 19.77
N GLU A 157 3.29 20.64 20.90
CA GLU A 157 3.14 19.88 22.14
C GLU A 157 1.71 19.37 22.22
N HIS A 158 1.55 18.12 22.60
CA HIS A 158 0.27 17.45 22.79
C HIS A 158 0.28 16.65 24.08
N LEU A 159 -0.88 16.48 24.72
CA LEU A 159 -1.04 15.59 25.86
C LEU A 159 -1.67 14.27 25.41
N LEU A 160 -0.92 13.17 25.47
CA LEU A 160 -1.45 11.83 25.28
C LEU A 160 -1.94 11.28 26.62
N LYS A 161 -3.21 10.89 26.69
CA LYS A 161 -3.75 10.12 27.81
C LYS A 161 -4.19 8.75 27.35
N ILE A 162 -3.87 7.71 28.13
CA ILE A 162 -4.37 6.36 27.92
C ILE A 162 -5.15 5.93 29.16
N GLU A 163 -6.37 5.42 28.96
CA GLU A 163 -7.17 4.79 30.01
C GLU A 163 -7.40 3.30 29.69
N ILE A 164 -7.36 2.46 30.72
CA ILE A 164 -7.64 1.03 30.63
C ILE A 164 -8.83 0.68 31.51
N ARG A 165 -9.78 -0.06 30.93
CA ARG A 165 -10.95 -0.65 31.60
C ARG A 165 -11.00 -2.15 31.30
N PRO A 166 -11.53 -2.99 32.20
CA PRO A 166 -11.92 -4.35 31.83
C PRO A 166 -13.19 -4.27 30.97
N TYR A 167 -13.31 -5.13 29.95
CA TYR A 167 -14.57 -5.34 29.24
C TYR A 167 -14.82 -6.83 29.06
N ILE A 168 -16.10 -7.21 29.04
CA ILE A 168 -16.53 -8.57 28.70
C ILE A 168 -17.64 -8.51 27.66
N LYS A 169 -17.54 -9.36 26.63
CA LYS A 169 -18.54 -9.50 25.57
C LYS A 169 -19.37 -10.75 25.82
N LEU A 170 -20.60 -10.56 26.27
CA LEU A 170 -21.63 -11.60 26.38
C LEU A 170 -22.66 -11.35 25.28
N ASP A 171 -23.95 -11.35 25.63
CA ASP A 171 -25.02 -10.88 24.73
C ASP A 171 -24.91 -9.38 24.44
N SER A 172 -24.29 -8.63 25.36
CA SER A 172 -23.90 -7.23 25.20
C SER A 172 -22.47 -7.02 25.70
N VAL A 173 -21.88 -5.88 25.34
CA VAL A 173 -20.55 -5.48 25.84
C VAL A 173 -20.72 -4.75 27.16
N LEU A 174 -20.18 -5.34 28.22
CA LEU A 174 -20.11 -4.73 29.55
C LEU A 174 -18.71 -4.12 29.73
N ILE A 175 -18.65 -2.86 30.14
CA ILE A 175 -17.40 -2.12 30.38
C ILE A 175 -17.34 -1.76 31.85
N GLY A 176 -16.24 -2.11 32.51
CA GLY A 176 -16.03 -1.82 33.91
C GLY A 176 -15.46 -0.45 34.21
N ASN A 177 -15.17 -0.25 35.49
CA ASN A 177 -14.50 0.94 35.98
C ASN A 177 -13.07 1.05 35.44
N LYS A 178 -12.55 2.28 35.41
CA LYS A 178 -11.16 2.55 35.06
C LYS A 178 -10.24 1.88 36.07
N ILE A 179 -9.32 1.04 35.57
CA ILE A 179 -8.38 0.28 36.41
C ILE A 179 -6.94 0.74 36.24
N ALA A 180 -6.62 1.47 35.18
CA ALA A 180 -5.35 2.18 35.05
C ALA A 180 -5.48 3.40 34.13
N GLU A 181 -4.70 4.45 34.40
CA GLU A 181 -4.53 5.57 33.48
C GLU A 181 -3.12 6.17 33.54
N GLY A 182 -2.71 6.86 32.48
CA GLY A 182 -1.48 7.64 32.50
C GLY A 182 -1.44 8.66 31.38
N GLU A 183 -0.61 9.67 31.58
CA GLU A 183 -0.43 10.79 30.67
C GLU A 183 1.04 10.94 30.27
N LEU A 184 1.28 11.39 29.04
CA LEU A 184 2.60 11.68 28.51
C LEU A 184 2.53 12.92 27.63
N ASN A 185 3.42 13.89 27.89
CA ASN A 185 3.60 15.01 26.96
C ASN A 185 4.29 14.50 25.69
N ILE A 186 3.66 14.68 24.54
CA ILE A 186 4.20 14.33 23.24
C ILE A 186 4.62 15.62 22.54
N ARG A 187 5.91 15.72 22.21
CA ARG A 187 6.41 16.73 21.29
C ARG A 187 6.48 16.14 19.89
N VAL A 188 5.72 16.71 18.97
CA VAL A 188 5.82 16.38 17.55
C VAL A 188 6.70 17.46 16.90
N PRO A 189 7.90 17.10 16.39
CA PRO A 189 8.81 18.10 15.85
C PRO A 189 8.17 18.83 14.66
N LYS A 190 8.33 20.16 14.62
CA LYS A 190 7.95 20.94 13.44
C LYS A 190 8.76 20.45 12.25
N ILE A 191 8.07 19.93 11.23
CA ILE A 191 8.69 19.60 9.96
C ILE A 191 9.10 20.93 9.32
N LYS A 192 10.41 21.12 9.10
CA LYS A 192 10.90 22.26 8.33
C LYS A 192 10.46 22.07 6.89
N ILE A 193 9.39 22.75 6.51
CA ILE A 193 8.87 22.71 5.16
C ILE A 193 9.54 23.78 4.29
N ASN A 194 9.82 23.40 3.04
CA ASN A 194 10.17 24.38 2.02
C ASN A 194 8.86 24.95 1.47
N GLU A 195 8.49 26.15 1.89
CA GLU A 195 7.26 26.84 1.47
C GLU A 195 7.12 26.95 -0.06
N LYS A 196 8.23 26.95 -0.81
CA LYS A 196 8.19 26.94 -2.28
C LYS A 196 7.62 25.66 -2.87
N LEU A 197 7.70 24.54 -2.13
CA LEU A 197 7.13 23.25 -2.53
C LEU A 197 5.67 23.10 -2.09
N VAL A 198 5.15 23.97 -1.21
CA VAL A 198 3.71 24.06 -0.93
C VAL A 198 3.01 24.66 -2.14
N LYS A 199 3.57 25.76 -2.67
CA LYS A 199 3.03 26.45 -3.84
C LYS A 199 3.12 25.58 -5.08
N ILE A 200 2.16 25.78 -5.99
CA ILE A 200 2.20 25.14 -7.32
C ILE A 200 3.53 25.50 -7.99
N GLN A 201 4.24 24.47 -8.44
CA GLN A 201 5.56 24.61 -9.02
C GLN A 201 5.48 25.18 -10.45
N ALA A 202 6.35 26.12 -10.76
CA ALA A 202 6.40 26.72 -12.08
C ALA A 202 6.86 25.70 -13.13
N ILE A 203 6.04 25.50 -14.17
CA ILE A 203 6.33 24.62 -15.29
C ILE A 203 7.39 25.26 -16.17
N LYS A 204 8.55 24.61 -16.35
CA LYS A 204 9.53 25.06 -17.35
C LYS A 204 9.02 24.70 -18.75
N HIS A 205 9.31 25.57 -19.72
CA HIS A 205 8.98 25.37 -21.12
C HIS A 205 9.53 24.03 -21.65
N LEU A 206 8.73 23.34 -22.48
CA LEU A 206 9.09 22.12 -23.22
C LEU A 206 8.87 22.37 -24.71
N GLN A 207 9.76 21.84 -25.55
CA GLN A 207 9.52 21.82 -26.99
C GLN A 207 8.36 20.88 -27.37
N ASP A 208 8.12 19.83 -26.58
CA ASP A 208 7.18 18.76 -26.94
C ASP A 208 5.76 18.98 -26.41
N TRP A 209 5.54 19.97 -25.54
CA TRP A 209 4.24 20.21 -24.91
C TRP A 209 3.92 21.68 -24.73
N GLN A 210 2.65 22.00 -24.96
CA GLN A 210 2.05 23.28 -24.59
C GLN A 210 1.74 23.27 -23.08
N ILE A 211 2.03 24.40 -22.42
CA ILE A 211 1.64 24.62 -21.02
C ILE A 211 0.18 25.05 -21.03
N SER A 212 -0.63 24.39 -20.21
CA SER A 212 -2.07 24.65 -20.16
C SER A 212 -2.38 26.00 -19.52
N THR A 213 -3.41 26.67 -20.03
CA THR A 213 -3.99 27.87 -19.42
C THR A 213 -5.26 27.58 -18.63
N ASN A 214 -5.63 26.30 -18.52
CA ASN A 214 -6.83 25.88 -17.81
C ASN A 214 -6.76 26.27 -16.32
N SER A 215 -7.88 26.78 -15.79
CA SER A 215 -8.02 27.04 -14.36
C SER A 215 -8.05 25.74 -13.55
N ILE A 216 -7.43 25.79 -12.38
CA ILE A 216 -7.45 24.75 -11.34
C ILE A 216 -7.73 25.40 -9.98
N ASP A 217 -8.30 24.66 -9.04
CA ASP A 217 -8.34 25.08 -7.64
C ASP A 217 -6.94 25.00 -7.05
N THR A 218 -6.23 26.13 -7.10
CA THR A 218 -4.86 26.23 -6.57
C THR A 218 -4.81 25.92 -5.08
N ALA A 219 -5.82 26.29 -4.30
CA ALA A 219 -5.80 26.06 -2.85
C ALA A 219 -5.81 24.56 -2.53
N GLN A 220 -6.56 23.75 -3.28
CA GLN A 220 -6.54 22.31 -3.10
C GLN A 220 -5.22 21.66 -3.49
N ILE A 221 -4.61 22.07 -4.60
CA ILE A 221 -3.29 21.54 -4.99
C ILE A 221 -2.22 21.94 -3.97
N GLU A 222 -2.26 23.18 -3.47
CA GLU A 222 -1.32 23.63 -2.43
C GLU A 222 -1.50 22.86 -1.11
N GLU A 223 -2.73 22.52 -0.72
CA GLU A 223 -3.00 21.68 0.45
C GLU A 223 -2.51 20.24 0.23
N LEU A 224 -2.68 19.68 -0.96
CA LEU A 224 -2.10 18.39 -1.32
C LEU A 224 -0.57 18.41 -1.21
N ASN A 225 0.07 19.43 -1.79
CA ASN A 225 1.51 19.63 -1.73
C ASN A 225 1.99 19.75 -0.29
N LYS A 226 1.27 20.52 0.55
CA LYS A 226 1.53 20.64 1.98
C LYS A 226 1.49 19.28 2.66
N LYS A 227 0.45 18.47 2.42
CA LYS A 227 0.33 17.12 2.97
C LYS A 227 1.45 16.18 2.53
N ILE A 228 1.97 16.33 1.31
CA ILE A 228 3.13 15.56 0.84
C ILE A 228 4.41 15.99 1.57
N ILE A 229 4.70 17.29 1.64
CA ILE A 229 5.95 17.76 2.27
C ILE A 229 5.95 17.59 3.79
N THR A 230 4.78 17.57 4.43
CA THR A 230 4.63 17.23 5.85
C THR A 230 4.50 15.73 6.09
N GLN A 231 4.73 14.88 5.07
CA GLN A 231 4.72 13.41 5.17
C GLN A 231 3.39 12.82 5.67
N VAL A 232 2.27 13.51 5.43
CA VAL A 232 0.93 12.90 5.55
C VAL A 232 0.74 11.94 4.36
N TYR A 233 1.10 12.40 3.16
CA TYR A 233 1.29 11.52 2.00
C TYR A 233 2.79 11.29 1.80
N LYS A 234 3.23 10.08 2.15
CA LYS A 234 4.65 9.74 2.32
C LYS A 234 5.24 9.29 1.00
N ASP A 235 6.53 9.54 0.79
CA ASP A 235 7.31 9.00 -0.32
C ASP A 235 6.79 9.32 -1.75
N ILE A 236 5.88 10.30 -1.92
CA ILE A 236 5.49 10.78 -3.25
C ILE A 236 6.67 11.54 -3.85
N THR A 237 7.06 11.25 -5.09
CA THR A 237 8.23 11.87 -5.72
C THR A 237 7.85 12.81 -6.84
N SER A 238 6.73 12.58 -7.53
CA SER A 238 6.21 13.54 -8.51
C SER A 238 4.72 13.38 -8.76
N ILE A 239 4.10 14.46 -9.25
CA ILE A 239 2.75 14.48 -9.81
C ILE A 239 2.81 15.25 -11.13
N VAL A 240 2.35 14.64 -12.21
CA VAL A 240 2.22 15.30 -13.53
C VAL A 240 0.78 15.16 -14.00
N VAL A 241 0.15 16.25 -14.41
CA VAL A 241 -1.23 16.27 -14.91
C VAL A 241 -1.27 16.88 -16.30
N ILE A 242 -1.87 16.15 -17.25
CA ILE A 242 -2.10 16.59 -18.62
C ILE A 242 -3.59 16.70 -18.85
N LYS A 243 -4.05 17.88 -19.26
CA LYS A 243 -5.46 18.16 -19.53
C LYS A 243 -5.59 18.74 -20.93
N ASN A 244 -6.49 18.18 -21.74
CA ASN A 244 -6.65 18.55 -23.14
C ASN A 244 -5.35 18.40 -23.96
N GLY A 245 -4.46 17.47 -23.59
CA GLY A 245 -3.15 17.31 -24.24
C GLY A 245 -2.10 18.36 -23.84
N GLU A 246 -2.41 19.25 -22.90
CA GLU A 246 -1.51 20.30 -22.41
C GLU A 246 -1.04 20.01 -20.98
N LEU A 247 0.20 20.40 -20.66
CA LEU A 247 0.79 20.23 -19.33
C LEU A 247 0.17 21.21 -18.33
N LEU A 248 -0.61 20.70 -17.38
CA LEU A 248 -1.35 21.50 -16.39
C LEU A 248 -0.65 21.58 -15.03
N ILE A 249 -0.09 20.46 -14.55
CA ILE A 249 0.62 20.38 -13.26
C ILE A 249 1.91 19.59 -13.46
N GLU A 250 3.02 20.08 -12.88
CA GLU A 250 4.33 19.43 -12.88
C GLU A 250 5.00 19.65 -11.52
N GLU A 251 4.81 18.71 -10.60
CA GLU A 251 5.25 18.82 -9.21
C GLU A 251 6.29 17.75 -8.88
N TYR A 252 7.32 18.13 -8.12
CA TYR A 252 8.35 17.23 -7.61
C TYR A 252 8.56 17.38 -6.11
N PHE A 253 8.80 16.25 -5.44
CA PHE A 253 8.92 16.18 -3.97
C PHE A 253 10.02 15.18 -3.57
N ASN A 254 10.33 15.16 -2.28
CA ASN A 254 11.18 14.12 -1.66
C ASN A 254 12.52 13.89 -2.38
N GLY A 255 13.16 15.00 -2.80
CA GLY A 255 14.48 14.99 -3.45
C GLY A 255 14.46 14.71 -4.97
N ALA A 256 13.31 14.38 -5.54
CA ALA A 256 13.16 14.26 -6.99
C ALA A 256 13.10 15.62 -7.68
N ASN A 257 13.39 15.62 -8.97
CA ASN A 257 13.26 16.77 -9.85
C ASN A 257 12.89 16.31 -11.27
N ARG A 258 12.69 17.26 -12.19
CA ARG A 258 12.33 17.01 -13.59
C ARG A 258 13.20 16.01 -14.35
N HIS A 259 14.47 15.88 -13.99
CA HIS A 259 15.43 14.99 -14.65
C HIS A 259 15.57 13.65 -13.93
N SER A 260 14.92 13.46 -12.77
CA SER A 260 14.92 12.20 -12.05
C SER A 260 14.29 11.10 -12.90
N LEU A 261 14.98 9.95 -12.96
CA LEU A 261 14.38 8.72 -13.45
C LEU A 261 13.67 8.02 -12.29
N HIS A 262 12.44 7.58 -12.55
CA HIS A 262 11.59 6.90 -11.57
C HIS A 262 11.39 5.44 -11.96
N ASP A 263 11.76 4.53 -11.06
CA ASP A 263 11.39 3.13 -11.16
C ASP A 263 9.93 2.97 -10.71
N MET A 264 9.01 3.01 -11.66
CA MET A 264 7.58 2.84 -11.38
C MET A 264 7.14 1.37 -11.29
N ARG A 265 8.10 0.45 -11.06
CA ARG A 265 7.87 -0.98 -10.81
C ARG A 265 7.01 -1.61 -11.91
N SER A 266 5.90 -2.24 -11.54
CA SER A 266 5.01 -2.97 -12.45
C SER A 266 4.30 -2.09 -13.50
N VAL A 267 4.41 -0.76 -13.44
CA VAL A 267 4.01 0.09 -14.58
C VAL A 267 4.71 -0.33 -15.88
N GLY A 268 5.93 -0.87 -15.78
CA GLY A 268 6.67 -1.41 -16.93
C GLY A 268 5.98 -2.56 -17.67
N LYS A 269 5.09 -3.32 -17.02
CA LYS A 269 4.36 -4.43 -17.67
C LYS A 269 3.50 -3.92 -18.83
N SER A 270 2.89 -2.75 -18.69
CA SER A 270 2.07 -2.15 -19.76
C SER A 270 2.88 -1.85 -21.03
N PHE A 271 4.19 -1.60 -20.92
CA PHE A 271 5.07 -1.43 -22.09
C PHE A 271 5.23 -2.74 -22.88
N ALA A 272 5.14 -3.90 -22.24
CA ALA A 272 5.15 -5.20 -22.93
C ALA A 272 3.90 -5.34 -23.83
N SER A 273 2.73 -4.97 -23.32
CA SER A 273 1.48 -4.91 -24.10
C SER A 273 1.59 -3.92 -25.26
N THR A 274 2.17 -2.74 -25.00
CA THR A 274 2.44 -1.76 -26.06
C THR A 274 3.30 -2.33 -27.18
N MET A 275 4.46 -2.92 -26.85
CA MET A 275 5.38 -3.43 -27.86
C MET A 275 4.85 -4.68 -28.58
N MET A 276 4.02 -5.49 -27.92
CA MET A 276 3.27 -6.57 -28.57
C MET A 276 2.36 -6.03 -29.68
N GLY A 277 1.60 -4.96 -29.40
CA GLY A 277 0.74 -4.33 -30.39
C GLY A 277 1.49 -3.75 -31.58
N VAL A 278 2.63 -3.10 -31.33
CA VAL A 278 3.51 -2.58 -32.38
C VAL A 278 4.07 -3.73 -33.24
N ALA A 279 4.53 -4.82 -32.61
CA ALA A 279 5.03 -6.00 -33.33
C ALA A 279 3.95 -6.70 -34.17
N ILE A 280 2.69 -6.72 -33.70
CA ILE A 280 1.55 -7.23 -34.48
C ILE A 280 1.25 -6.31 -35.66
N GLN A 281 1.22 -5.00 -35.43
CA GLN A 281 0.97 -4.01 -36.49
C GLN A 281 2.00 -4.09 -37.62
N GLU A 282 3.27 -4.37 -37.30
CA GLU A 282 4.35 -4.51 -38.29
C GLU A 282 4.48 -5.93 -38.85
N GLY A 283 3.64 -6.87 -38.42
CA GLY A 283 3.60 -8.24 -38.94
C GLY A 283 4.70 -9.18 -38.41
N TYR A 284 5.46 -8.77 -37.39
CA TYR A 284 6.41 -9.64 -36.69
C TYR A 284 5.70 -10.69 -35.82
N LEU A 285 4.49 -10.37 -35.37
CA LEU A 285 3.57 -11.30 -34.72
C LEU A 285 2.24 -11.29 -35.48
N LYS A 286 1.59 -12.45 -35.59
CA LYS A 286 0.35 -12.59 -36.36
C LYS A 286 -0.85 -12.01 -35.59
N SER A 287 -0.93 -12.28 -34.29
CA SER A 287 -1.98 -11.76 -33.39
C SER A 287 -1.69 -12.16 -31.94
N GLU A 288 -2.46 -11.61 -31.00
CA GLU A 288 -2.44 -12.05 -29.60
C GLU A 288 -2.97 -13.48 -29.38
N MET A 289 -3.59 -14.08 -30.40
CA MET A 289 -4.13 -15.44 -30.33
C MET A 289 -3.09 -16.52 -30.62
N GLN A 290 -1.85 -16.13 -31.00
CA GLN A 290 -0.78 -17.10 -31.18
C GLN A 290 -0.49 -17.85 -29.87
N LEU A 291 -0.13 -19.11 -30.02
CA LEU A 291 0.06 -20.04 -28.91
C LEU A 291 1.53 -20.15 -28.53
N LEU A 292 1.83 -20.45 -27.27
CA LEU A 292 3.21 -20.57 -26.79
C LEU A 292 4.00 -21.67 -27.51
N ASN A 293 3.35 -22.71 -28.02
CA ASN A 293 4.02 -23.77 -28.78
C ASN A 293 4.51 -23.32 -30.17
N GLU A 294 4.07 -22.15 -30.67
CA GLU A 294 4.62 -21.55 -31.88
C GLU A 294 6.01 -20.93 -31.63
N PHE A 295 6.34 -20.65 -30.37
CA PHE A 295 7.54 -19.93 -29.96
C PHE A 295 8.54 -20.82 -29.21
N TYR A 296 8.04 -21.84 -28.51
CA TYR A 296 8.83 -22.72 -27.67
C TYR A 296 8.53 -24.19 -27.94
N ASN A 297 9.56 -25.03 -27.87
CA ASN A 297 9.35 -26.48 -27.78
C ASN A 297 8.91 -26.86 -26.36
N LEU A 298 7.61 -26.70 -26.05
CA LEU A 298 7.09 -26.87 -24.68
C LEU A 298 7.39 -28.25 -24.05
N LYS A 299 7.63 -29.28 -24.87
CA LYS A 299 8.00 -30.62 -24.42
C LYS A 299 9.39 -30.70 -23.77
N SER A 300 10.25 -29.70 -23.97
CA SER A 300 11.59 -29.66 -23.34
C SER A 300 11.58 -29.10 -21.91
N PHE A 301 10.45 -28.57 -21.44
CA PHE A 301 10.31 -27.96 -20.12
C PHE A 301 9.69 -28.95 -19.13
N LYS A 302 9.93 -28.72 -17.83
CA LYS A 302 9.34 -29.53 -16.76
C LYS A 302 7.82 -29.37 -16.72
N ASN A 303 7.16 -30.35 -16.10
CA ASN A 303 5.71 -30.36 -15.90
C ASN A 303 4.93 -30.14 -17.21
N TYR A 304 5.48 -30.62 -18.34
CA TYR A 304 4.80 -30.56 -19.63
C TYR A 304 3.51 -31.38 -19.59
N VAL A 305 2.43 -30.76 -20.04
CA VAL A 305 1.12 -31.36 -20.33
C VAL A 305 0.56 -30.69 -21.58
N GLN A 306 -0.31 -31.37 -22.32
CA GLN A 306 -0.81 -30.90 -23.62
C GLN A 306 -1.54 -29.55 -23.51
N GLU A 307 -2.17 -29.27 -22.38
CA GLU A 307 -2.90 -28.04 -22.10
C GLU A 307 -1.99 -26.80 -22.15
N LYS A 308 -0.69 -26.93 -21.86
CA LYS A 308 0.28 -25.82 -22.02
C LYS A 308 0.37 -25.32 -23.46
N GLU A 309 0.16 -26.20 -24.44
CA GLU A 309 0.20 -25.85 -25.86
C GLU A 309 -0.99 -24.95 -26.27
N GLN A 310 -2.03 -24.86 -25.44
CA GLN A 310 -3.22 -24.03 -25.69
C GLN A 310 -3.14 -22.66 -25.01
N ILE A 311 -2.04 -22.34 -24.32
CA ILE A 311 -1.83 -21.02 -23.73
C ILE A 311 -1.50 -20.03 -24.84
N SER A 312 -2.33 -19.01 -24.97
CA SER A 312 -2.14 -17.92 -25.94
C SER A 312 -1.37 -16.74 -25.34
N LEU A 313 -0.82 -15.88 -26.20
CA LEU A 313 -0.25 -14.60 -25.76
C LEU A 313 -1.32 -13.72 -25.07
N LYS A 314 -2.58 -13.79 -25.53
CA LYS A 314 -3.73 -13.13 -24.90
C LYS A 314 -3.89 -13.56 -23.45
N ASP A 315 -3.78 -14.85 -23.15
CA ASP A 315 -3.90 -15.36 -21.77
C ASP A 315 -2.84 -14.75 -20.83
N LEU A 316 -1.64 -14.48 -21.34
CA LEU A 316 -0.59 -13.80 -20.57
C LEU A 316 -0.87 -12.29 -20.44
N LEU A 317 -1.34 -11.63 -21.50
CA LEU A 317 -1.71 -10.21 -21.49
C LEU A 317 -2.83 -9.90 -20.49
N THR A 318 -3.78 -10.82 -20.34
CA THR A 318 -4.93 -10.68 -19.43
C THR A 318 -4.69 -11.28 -18.04
N MET A 319 -3.50 -11.84 -17.77
CA MET A 319 -3.17 -12.52 -16.52
C MET A 319 -4.13 -13.67 -16.16
N SER A 320 -4.57 -14.40 -17.18
CA SER A 320 -5.51 -15.54 -17.06
C SER A 320 -4.95 -16.85 -17.60
N SER A 321 -3.64 -16.89 -17.84
CA SER A 321 -2.96 -18.12 -18.23
C SER A 321 -3.14 -19.20 -17.17
N SER A 322 -3.19 -20.44 -17.64
CA SER A 322 -3.40 -21.62 -16.80
C SER A 322 -2.16 -22.06 -16.02
N PHE A 323 -1.03 -21.35 -16.12
CA PHE A 323 0.11 -21.60 -15.23
C PHE A 323 -0.29 -21.46 -13.77
N ASP A 324 0.24 -22.35 -12.93
CA ASP A 324 0.17 -22.27 -11.48
C ASP A 324 1.10 -21.17 -10.98
N GLY A 325 0.61 -19.93 -11.09
CA GLY A 325 1.33 -18.72 -10.79
C GLY A 325 0.38 -17.63 -10.32
N ASN A 326 0.71 -17.09 -9.16
CA ASN A 326 0.02 -16.00 -8.48
C ASN A 326 0.99 -15.29 -7.53
N ASP A 327 1.37 -14.06 -7.83
CA ASP A 327 2.27 -13.25 -6.99
C ASP A 327 1.61 -12.81 -5.68
N MET A 328 0.27 -12.86 -5.61
CA MET A 328 -0.49 -12.53 -4.40
C MET A 328 -0.59 -13.70 -3.42
N ASP A 329 -0.14 -14.89 -3.81
CA ASP A 329 -0.05 -16.07 -2.96
C ASP A 329 1.43 -16.43 -2.75
N ALA A 330 1.91 -16.34 -1.52
CA ALA A 330 3.30 -16.62 -1.19
C ALA A 330 3.68 -18.11 -1.39
N GLU A 331 2.69 -19.01 -1.32
CA GLU A 331 2.90 -20.45 -1.50
C GLU A 331 2.78 -20.89 -2.96
N SER A 332 2.34 -19.99 -3.87
CA SER A 332 2.24 -20.31 -5.28
C SER A 332 3.63 -20.61 -5.87
N PRO A 333 3.81 -21.74 -6.57
CA PRO A 333 5.11 -22.08 -7.16
C PRO A 333 5.57 -21.02 -8.17
N GLY A 334 4.63 -20.41 -8.89
CA GLY A 334 4.91 -19.34 -9.85
C GLY A 334 4.99 -17.93 -9.27
N ASN A 335 5.03 -17.76 -7.94
CA ASN A 335 5.24 -16.46 -7.31
C ASN A 335 6.57 -15.83 -7.78
N GLU A 336 6.57 -14.54 -8.10
CA GLU A 336 7.75 -13.83 -8.61
C GLU A 336 8.99 -13.90 -7.69
N GLU A 337 8.82 -14.00 -6.38
CA GLU A 337 9.94 -14.13 -5.43
C GLU A 337 10.71 -15.44 -5.61
N ASN A 338 10.07 -16.49 -6.13
CA ASN A 338 10.72 -17.74 -6.52
C ASN A 338 11.46 -17.63 -7.86
N MET A 339 11.06 -16.68 -8.73
CA MET A 339 11.66 -16.46 -10.04
C MET A 339 12.96 -15.67 -9.96
N TYR A 340 12.97 -14.59 -9.20
CA TYR A 340 14.10 -13.64 -9.12
C TYR A 340 15.48 -14.27 -8.86
N PRO A 341 15.64 -15.28 -7.98
CA PRO A 341 16.95 -15.90 -7.74
C PRO A 341 17.40 -16.87 -8.84
N THR A 342 16.56 -17.16 -9.85
CA THR A 342 16.90 -18.13 -10.91
C THR A 342 17.73 -17.51 -12.05
N GLU A 343 18.54 -18.33 -12.71
CA GLU A 343 19.37 -17.91 -13.85
C GLU A 343 18.57 -17.76 -15.15
N ASN A 344 17.40 -18.39 -15.25
CA ASN A 344 16.54 -18.31 -16.41
C ASN A 344 15.06 -18.14 -16.04
N TRP A 345 14.57 -16.91 -16.16
CA TRP A 345 13.20 -16.54 -15.78
C TRP A 345 12.15 -17.09 -16.75
N VAL A 346 12.49 -17.22 -18.05
CA VAL A 346 11.63 -17.87 -19.05
C VAL A 346 11.51 -19.37 -18.76
N ASN A 347 12.64 -20.04 -18.48
CA ASN A 347 12.61 -21.45 -18.08
C ASN A 347 11.84 -21.65 -16.78
N PHE A 348 12.04 -20.78 -15.78
CA PHE A 348 11.27 -20.81 -14.54
C PHE A 348 9.77 -20.81 -14.83
N ALA A 349 9.29 -19.86 -15.63
CA ALA A 349 7.88 -19.72 -15.95
C ALA A 349 7.34 -20.93 -16.76
N LEU A 350 8.08 -21.39 -17.77
CA LEU A 350 7.67 -22.51 -18.62
C LEU A 350 7.75 -23.88 -17.91
N ASP A 351 8.59 -24.02 -16.89
CA ASP A 351 8.70 -25.21 -16.04
C ASP A 351 7.54 -25.34 -15.04
N LEU A 352 6.76 -24.28 -14.78
CA LEU A 352 5.65 -24.31 -13.82
C LEU A 352 4.57 -25.33 -14.21
N PRO A 353 3.91 -25.99 -13.25
CA PRO A 353 2.74 -26.81 -13.56
C PRO A 353 1.56 -25.94 -14.05
N ILE A 354 0.52 -26.61 -14.53
CA ILE A 354 -0.78 -25.99 -14.84
C ILE A 354 -1.68 -26.09 -13.61
N ASP A 355 -2.32 -24.98 -13.24
CA ASP A 355 -3.47 -25.00 -12.36
C ASP A 355 -4.71 -25.42 -13.17
N GLN A 356 -5.24 -26.60 -12.83
CA GLN A 356 -6.39 -27.20 -13.50
C GLN A 356 -7.69 -26.41 -13.30
N HIS A 357 -7.84 -25.68 -12.19
CA HIS A 357 -8.96 -24.79 -11.97
C HIS A 357 -8.86 -23.57 -12.89
N LYS A 358 -7.68 -22.94 -13.01
CA LYS A 358 -7.45 -21.82 -13.94
C LYS A 358 -7.63 -22.22 -15.39
N ALA A 359 -7.16 -23.42 -15.77
CA ALA A 359 -7.35 -23.95 -17.12
C ALA A 359 -8.83 -23.99 -17.55
N ARG A 360 -9.75 -24.27 -16.63
CA ARG A 360 -11.20 -24.31 -16.89
C ARG A 360 -11.88 -22.96 -16.80
N THR A 361 -11.45 -22.11 -15.86
CA THR A 361 -12.16 -20.88 -15.49
C THR A 361 -11.60 -19.62 -16.14
N LYS A 362 -10.35 -19.66 -16.63
CA LYS A 362 -9.57 -18.48 -17.03
C LYS A 362 -9.56 -17.40 -15.94
N LYS A 363 -9.52 -17.84 -14.68
CA LYS A 363 -9.43 -16.96 -13.50
C LYS A 363 -8.22 -16.03 -13.63
N TRP A 364 -8.42 -14.77 -13.27
CA TRP A 364 -7.35 -13.79 -13.15
C TRP A 364 -6.53 -14.06 -11.89
N ASP A 365 -5.22 -14.15 -12.06
CA ASP A 365 -4.24 -14.13 -10.97
C ASP A 365 -3.04 -13.31 -11.42
N TYR A 366 -2.59 -12.38 -10.59
CA TYR A 366 -1.48 -11.51 -10.94
C TYR A 366 -0.20 -12.35 -11.10
N PHE A 367 0.30 -12.47 -12.33
CA PHE A 367 1.36 -13.42 -12.67
C PHE A 367 2.49 -12.76 -13.45
N THR A 368 3.52 -12.32 -12.75
CA THR A 368 4.64 -11.56 -13.33
C THR A 368 5.51 -12.40 -14.25
N ALA A 369 5.77 -13.67 -13.93
CA ALA A 369 6.60 -14.52 -14.77
C ALA A 369 5.98 -14.77 -16.17
N GLY A 370 4.65 -14.73 -16.28
CA GLY A 370 3.95 -14.75 -17.57
C GLY A 370 4.24 -13.53 -18.44
N VAL A 371 4.46 -12.36 -17.83
CA VAL A 371 4.84 -11.14 -18.56
C VAL A 371 6.30 -11.18 -19.01
N VAL A 372 7.17 -11.91 -18.31
CA VAL A 372 8.54 -12.19 -18.77
C VAL A 372 8.52 -13.02 -20.06
N ILE A 373 7.65 -14.03 -20.15
CA ILE A 373 7.45 -14.79 -21.39
C ILE A 373 7.02 -13.85 -22.53
N LEU A 374 6.09 -12.92 -22.30
CA LEU A 374 5.69 -11.94 -23.33
C LEU A 374 6.88 -11.12 -23.82
N GLY A 375 7.73 -10.65 -22.92
CA GLY A 375 8.93 -9.88 -23.29
C GLY A 375 9.91 -10.68 -24.13
N ASP A 376 10.13 -11.95 -23.78
CA ASP A 376 10.99 -12.87 -24.51
C ASP A 376 10.44 -13.20 -25.90
N VAL A 377 9.14 -13.51 -26.02
CA VAL A 377 8.45 -13.71 -27.31
C VAL A 377 8.61 -12.50 -28.22
N ILE A 378 8.38 -11.28 -27.71
CA ILE A 378 8.56 -10.07 -28.51
C ILE A 378 10.03 -9.94 -28.93
N HIS A 379 10.97 -10.16 -28.00
CA HIS A 379 12.40 -10.04 -28.26
C HIS A 379 12.88 -10.93 -29.41
N GLN A 380 12.45 -12.19 -29.45
CA GLN A 380 12.84 -13.12 -30.52
C GLN A 380 12.13 -12.86 -31.85
N SER A 381 10.96 -12.22 -31.83
CA SER A 381 10.15 -11.97 -33.03
C SER A 381 10.52 -10.68 -33.77
N VAL A 382 11.10 -9.71 -33.07
CA VAL A 382 11.41 -8.38 -33.63
C VAL A 382 12.89 -8.21 -33.99
N PRO A 383 13.23 -7.37 -34.99
CA PRO A 383 14.61 -7.16 -35.38
C PRO A 383 15.41 -6.48 -34.26
N ASN A 384 16.63 -6.98 -34.03
CA ASN A 384 17.59 -6.45 -33.05
C ASN A 384 17.14 -6.50 -31.57
N GLY A 385 16.07 -7.24 -31.27
CA GLY A 385 15.58 -7.47 -29.91
C GLY A 385 14.73 -6.33 -29.33
N LEU A 386 13.99 -6.66 -28.27
CA LEU A 386 12.95 -5.81 -27.66
C LEU A 386 13.42 -4.40 -27.29
N GLU A 387 14.58 -4.24 -26.66
CA GLU A 387 15.04 -2.92 -26.18
C GLU A 387 15.26 -1.94 -27.35
N LYS A 388 16.00 -2.39 -28.38
CA LYS A 388 16.27 -1.57 -29.56
C LYS A 388 15.01 -1.32 -30.38
N TYR A 389 14.12 -2.31 -30.45
CA TYR A 389 12.84 -2.18 -31.12
C TYR A 389 11.94 -1.14 -30.42
N ALA A 390 11.89 -1.14 -29.09
CA ALA A 390 11.17 -0.15 -28.30
C ALA A 390 11.78 1.25 -28.41
N ASP A 391 13.11 1.36 -28.47
CA ASP A 391 13.78 2.65 -28.71
C ASP A 391 13.29 3.27 -30.02
N SER A 392 13.39 2.55 -31.14
CA SER A 392 13.07 3.12 -32.46
C SER A 392 11.58 3.32 -32.72
N HIS A 393 10.70 2.46 -32.18
CA HIS A 393 9.26 2.49 -32.50
C HIS A 393 8.40 3.14 -31.43
N LEU A 394 8.89 3.32 -30.19
CA LEU A 394 8.13 3.94 -29.11
C LEU A 394 8.85 5.15 -28.52
N PHE A 395 10.09 4.99 -28.04
CA PHE A 395 10.77 6.05 -27.29
C PHE A 395 11.19 7.22 -28.19
N GLN A 396 11.86 6.95 -29.31
CA GLN A 396 12.26 7.99 -30.25
C GLN A 396 11.07 8.78 -30.82
N PRO A 397 9.96 8.15 -31.27
CA PRO A 397 8.75 8.89 -31.68
C PRO A 397 8.18 9.80 -30.59
N LEU A 398 8.25 9.37 -29.31
CA LEU A 398 7.84 10.18 -28.16
C LEU A 398 8.89 11.22 -27.73
N GLY A 399 10.09 11.22 -28.32
CA GLY A 399 11.20 12.07 -27.88
C GLY A 399 11.74 11.70 -26.49
N ILE A 400 11.65 10.42 -26.14
CA ILE A 400 12.20 9.86 -24.90
C ILE A 400 13.62 9.39 -25.22
N THR A 401 14.61 10.17 -24.80
CA THR A 401 16.03 9.91 -25.12
C THR A 401 16.86 9.47 -23.92
N HIS A 402 16.28 9.50 -22.71
CA HIS A 402 16.96 9.10 -21.49
C HIS A 402 16.05 8.18 -20.67
N TYR A 403 16.39 6.89 -20.69
CA TYR A 403 15.71 5.86 -19.93
C TYR A 403 16.71 4.81 -19.44
N LYS A 404 16.28 4.00 -18.47
CA LYS A 404 16.96 2.76 -18.10
C LYS A 404 15.97 1.61 -18.14
N TRP A 405 16.26 0.60 -18.92
CA TRP A 405 15.51 -0.65 -18.92
C TRP A 405 16.38 -1.74 -18.33
N GLN A 406 15.99 -2.27 -17.17
CA GLN A 406 16.69 -3.39 -16.57
C GLN A 406 16.60 -4.61 -17.49
N LEU A 407 17.65 -5.44 -17.51
CA LEU A 407 17.65 -6.67 -18.28
C LEU A 407 17.33 -7.87 -17.39
N THR A 408 16.61 -8.85 -17.91
CA THR A 408 16.50 -10.19 -17.31
C THR A 408 17.89 -10.86 -17.29
N PRO A 409 18.09 -11.95 -16.54
CA PRO A 409 19.35 -12.69 -16.60
C PRO A 409 19.68 -13.20 -18.03
N GLN A 410 18.66 -13.40 -18.88
CA GLN A 410 18.77 -13.80 -20.29
C GLN A 410 19.15 -12.63 -21.22
N LYS A 411 19.38 -11.43 -20.66
CA LYS A 411 19.73 -10.20 -21.39
C LYS A 411 18.61 -9.65 -22.28
N VAL A 412 17.36 -9.96 -21.95
CA VAL A 412 16.16 -9.37 -22.57
C VAL A 412 15.70 -8.18 -21.73
N ALA A 413 15.13 -7.14 -22.35
CA ALA A 413 14.52 -6.04 -21.60
C ALA A 413 13.44 -6.57 -20.64
N ASN A 414 13.54 -6.20 -19.37
CA ASN A 414 12.70 -6.74 -18.31
C ASN A 414 11.27 -6.19 -18.41
N THR A 415 10.34 -7.03 -18.84
CA THR A 415 8.91 -6.72 -18.94
C THR A 415 8.14 -6.99 -17.65
N ALA A 416 8.75 -7.61 -16.63
CA ALA A 416 8.16 -7.74 -15.30
C ALA A 416 7.95 -6.37 -14.62
N GLY A 417 8.71 -5.35 -15.03
CA GLY A 417 8.66 -4.01 -14.46
C GLY A 417 10.05 -3.39 -14.42
N GLY A 418 10.19 -2.28 -13.68
CA GLY A 418 11.52 -1.73 -13.39
C GLY A 418 12.10 -0.81 -14.47
N ILE A 419 11.34 -0.52 -15.54
CA ILE A 419 11.71 0.54 -16.48
C ILE A 419 11.70 1.89 -15.76
N GLN A 420 12.77 2.67 -15.99
CA GLN A 420 12.95 3.97 -15.37
C GLN A 420 12.90 5.07 -16.42
N LEU A 421 11.89 5.93 -16.33
CA LEU A 421 11.68 7.11 -17.17
C LEU A 421 11.51 8.35 -16.29
N ARG A 422 11.57 9.55 -16.88
CA ARG A 422 11.10 10.77 -16.20
C ARG A 422 9.58 10.76 -16.11
N SER A 423 9.01 11.45 -15.13
CA SER A 423 7.55 11.55 -14.95
C SER A 423 6.85 12.13 -16.19
N LEU A 424 7.49 13.11 -16.84
CA LEU A 424 7.00 13.67 -18.09
C LEU A 424 6.98 12.64 -19.22
N ASP A 425 7.96 11.74 -19.30
CA ASP A 425 8.01 10.69 -20.33
C ASP A 425 6.95 9.60 -20.09
N PHE A 426 6.68 9.23 -18.83
CA PHE A 426 5.51 8.43 -18.47
C PHE A 426 4.20 9.12 -18.84
N ALA A 427 4.13 10.44 -18.70
CA ALA A 427 2.95 11.20 -19.05
C ALA A 427 2.77 11.32 -20.58
N LYS A 428 3.85 11.38 -21.38
CA LYS A 428 3.80 11.19 -22.84
C LYS A 428 3.25 9.82 -23.22
N TYR A 429 3.70 8.76 -22.54
CA TYR A 429 3.17 7.40 -22.73
C TYR A 429 1.67 7.29 -22.41
N GLY A 430 1.23 7.86 -21.28
CA GLY A 430 -0.20 7.92 -20.95
C GLY A 430 -1.01 8.73 -21.98
N GLN A 431 -0.46 9.86 -22.45
CA GLN A 431 -1.09 10.70 -23.46
C GLN A 431 -1.17 10.02 -24.83
N LEU A 432 -0.19 9.18 -25.20
CA LEU A 432 -0.24 8.36 -26.40
C LEU A 432 -1.47 7.43 -26.38
N TYR A 433 -1.70 6.74 -25.26
CA TYR A 433 -2.91 5.91 -25.09
C TYR A 433 -4.19 6.76 -25.08
N LYS A 434 -4.17 7.93 -24.42
CA LYS A 434 -5.31 8.85 -24.42
C LYS A 434 -5.67 9.35 -25.83
N ASN A 435 -4.66 9.48 -26.69
CA ASN A 435 -4.78 9.89 -28.09
C ASN A 435 -4.95 8.71 -29.05
N GLN A 436 -5.38 7.54 -28.57
CA GLN A 436 -5.64 6.38 -29.44
C GLN A 436 -4.42 5.96 -30.28
N GLY A 437 -3.23 6.07 -29.69
CA GLY A 437 -1.97 5.66 -30.31
C GLY A 437 -1.36 6.72 -31.25
N ILE A 438 -1.90 7.94 -31.30
CA ILE A 438 -1.39 9.04 -32.09
C ILE A 438 -0.49 9.95 -31.24
N TRP A 439 0.70 10.27 -31.76
CA TRP A 439 1.60 11.25 -31.20
C TRP A 439 2.14 12.19 -32.29
N LYS A 440 1.95 13.50 -32.12
CA LYS A 440 2.34 14.53 -33.10
C LYS A 440 1.95 14.13 -34.54
N GLU A 441 0.68 13.81 -34.74
CA GLU A 441 0.08 13.41 -36.03
C GLU A 441 0.56 12.06 -36.60
N LYS A 442 1.50 11.37 -35.95
CA LYS A 442 1.96 10.03 -36.35
C LYS A 442 1.24 8.95 -35.54
N GLN A 443 0.70 7.95 -36.22
CA GLN A 443 0.23 6.72 -35.57
C GLN A 443 1.45 5.91 -35.11
N VAL A 444 1.62 5.77 -33.80
CA VAL A 444 2.71 4.98 -33.18
C VAL A 444 2.22 3.57 -32.83
N ILE A 445 0.96 3.44 -32.39
CA ILE A 445 0.33 2.16 -32.03
C ILE A 445 -1.05 2.14 -32.68
N ALA A 446 -1.44 1.07 -33.36
CA ALA A 446 -2.78 0.97 -33.96
C ALA A 446 -3.90 1.21 -32.94
N GLN A 447 -4.88 2.04 -33.30
CA GLN A 447 -6.03 2.35 -32.45
C GLN A 447 -6.75 1.08 -31.95
N GLU A 448 -6.92 0.09 -32.83
CA GLU A 448 -7.53 -1.20 -32.50
C GLU A 448 -6.83 -1.92 -31.34
N TRP A 449 -5.49 -1.79 -31.26
CA TRP A 449 -4.73 -2.36 -30.14
C TRP A 449 -4.93 -1.58 -28.85
N ILE A 450 -5.04 -0.25 -28.92
CA ILE A 450 -5.36 0.60 -27.77
C ILE A 450 -6.75 0.23 -27.22
N ASP A 451 -7.75 0.12 -28.09
CA ASP A 451 -9.13 -0.22 -27.72
C ASP A 451 -9.19 -1.59 -27.03
N LYS A 452 -8.51 -2.61 -27.60
CA LYS A 452 -8.39 -3.93 -26.95
C LYS A 452 -7.67 -3.84 -25.61
N SER A 453 -6.56 -3.11 -25.54
CA SER A 453 -5.75 -3.01 -24.32
C SER A 453 -6.49 -2.37 -23.16
N LEU A 454 -7.33 -1.37 -23.42
CA LEU A 454 -8.12 -0.66 -22.43
C LEU A 454 -9.52 -1.25 -22.23
N SER A 455 -9.94 -2.23 -23.04
CA SER A 455 -11.24 -2.89 -22.83
C SER A 455 -11.25 -3.75 -21.55
N ARG A 456 -12.45 -3.98 -20.99
CA ARG A 456 -12.66 -4.84 -19.82
C ARG A 456 -12.58 -6.31 -20.23
N GLN A 457 -11.38 -6.85 -20.39
CA GLN A 457 -11.17 -8.25 -20.80
C GLN A 457 -11.59 -9.22 -19.69
N ILE A 458 -11.19 -8.95 -18.45
CA ILE A 458 -11.50 -9.80 -17.28
C ILE A 458 -11.97 -8.94 -16.11
N ALA A 459 -12.99 -9.41 -15.38
CA ALA A 459 -13.40 -8.82 -14.11
C ALA A 459 -12.55 -9.38 -12.97
N ILE A 460 -11.93 -8.49 -12.18
CA ILE A 460 -11.14 -8.84 -10.99
C ILE A 460 -12.04 -8.79 -9.74
N SER A 461 -12.90 -7.78 -9.66
CA SER A 461 -13.87 -7.58 -8.57
C SER A 461 -15.12 -6.85 -9.08
N GLU A 462 -16.07 -6.53 -8.20
CA GLU A 462 -17.37 -5.92 -8.54
C GLU A 462 -17.26 -4.62 -9.38
N ASN A 463 -16.14 -3.89 -9.29
CA ASN A 463 -15.93 -2.65 -10.06
C ASN A 463 -14.49 -2.47 -10.57
N GLU A 464 -13.72 -3.55 -10.64
CA GLU A 464 -12.35 -3.53 -11.14
C GLU A 464 -12.16 -4.58 -12.23
N TYR A 465 -11.53 -4.16 -13.32
CA TYR A 465 -11.31 -4.98 -14.50
C TYR A 465 -9.85 -4.91 -14.93
N TYR A 466 -9.45 -5.90 -15.73
CA TYR A 466 -8.15 -5.98 -16.35
C TYR A 466 -8.29 -6.07 -17.86
N GLY A 467 -7.45 -5.32 -18.58
CA GLY A 467 -7.30 -5.37 -20.03
C GLY A 467 -6.00 -6.09 -20.42
N TYR A 468 -5.30 -5.59 -21.45
CA TYR A 468 -3.99 -6.12 -21.81
C TYR A 468 -2.89 -5.42 -21.01
N LEU A 469 -2.63 -5.92 -19.79
CA LEU A 469 -1.69 -5.36 -18.82
C LEU A 469 -2.03 -3.92 -18.40
N PHE A 470 -3.33 -3.59 -18.39
CA PHE A 470 -3.89 -2.35 -17.85
C PHE A 470 -5.01 -2.68 -16.88
N TRP A 471 -5.07 -1.93 -15.78
CA TRP A 471 -6.16 -1.97 -14.83
C TRP A 471 -7.27 -1.01 -15.24
N ASN A 472 -8.49 -1.24 -14.77
CA ASN A 472 -9.62 -0.34 -14.94
C ASN A 472 -10.46 -0.30 -13.68
N LYS A 473 -10.83 0.90 -13.23
CA LYS A 473 -11.75 1.10 -12.12
C LYS A 473 -12.54 2.39 -12.28
N ARG A 474 -13.41 2.67 -11.31
CA ARG A 474 -14.12 3.95 -11.19
C ARG A 474 -13.76 4.64 -9.88
N TYR A 475 -13.45 5.93 -9.95
CA TYR A 475 -13.46 6.81 -8.78
C TYR A 475 -14.82 7.47 -8.66
N ARG A 476 -15.35 7.57 -7.44
CA ARG A 476 -16.54 8.37 -7.14
C ARG A 476 -16.10 9.63 -6.40
N VAL A 477 -16.42 10.79 -6.96
CA VAL A 477 -16.17 12.09 -6.33
C VAL A 477 -17.45 12.88 -6.40
N ASP A 478 -17.95 13.29 -5.23
CA ASP A 478 -19.32 13.76 -5.05
C ASP A 478 -20.32 12.72 -5.67
N ASP A 479 -21.22 13.16 -6.54
CA ASP A 479 -22.19 12.30 -7.24
C ASP A 479 -21.76 11.89 -8.66
N LYS A 480 -20.47 12.04 -9.00
CA LYS A 480 -19.94 11.71 -10.32
C LYS A 480 -18.97 10.53 -10.28
N ASN A 481 -19.10 9.66 -11.26
CA ASN A 481 -18.17 8.55 -11.49
C ASN A 481 -17.18 8.93 -12.59
N TYR A 482 -15.90 8.64 -12.35
CA TYR A 482 -14.81 8.83 -13.30
C TYR A 482 -14.22 7.46 -13.61
N GLU A 483 -14.49 6.93 -14.80
CA GLU A 483 -13.89 5.69 -15.27
C GLU A 483 -12.47 5.94 -15.76
N VAL A 484 -11.54 5.13 -15.28
CA VAL A 484 -10.10 5.33 -15.47
C VAL A 484 -9.42 4.01 -15.78
N TYR A 485 -8.57 4.02 -16.80
CA TYR A 485 -7.60 2.99 -17.06
C TYR A 485 -6.27 3.36 -16.43
N TYR A 486 -5.49 2.40 -15.96
CA TYR A 486 -4.20 2.70 -15.37
C TYR A 486 -3.19 1.58 -15.43
N SER A 487 -1.93 1.97 -15.53
CA SER A 487 -0.80 1.11 -15.16
C SER A 487 -0.53 1.30 -13.67
N SER A 488 -0.27 0.22 -12.94
CA SER A 488 -0.05 0.23 -11.49
C SER A 488 1.26 -0.46 -11.13
N GLY A 489 2.03 0.17 -10.24
CA GLY A 489 3.28 -0.32 -9.71
C GLY A 489 3.32 -0.24 -8.20
N ASN A 490 4.06 -1.18 -7.60
CA ASN A 490 4.31 -1.24 -6.16
C ASN A 490 4.70 0.15 -5.60
N GLY A 491 4.15 0.50 -4.45
CA GLY A 491 4.31 1.81 -3.81
C GLY A 491 3.36 2.90 -4.30
N GLY A 492 2.32 2.57 -5.07
CA GLY A 492 1.34 3.55 -5.56
C GLY A 492 1.76 4.27 -6.84
N ASN A 493 2.81 3.81 -7.51
CA ASN A 493 3.23 4.31 -8.82
C ASN A 493 2.12 4.07 -9.85
N LYS A 494 1.59 5.12 -10.48
CA LYS A 494 0.47 5.00 -11.41
C LYS A 494 0.56 5.95 -12.60
N VAL A 495 0.15 5.46 -13.76
CA VAL A 495 -0.17 6.26 -14.96
C VAL A 495 -1.67 6.08 -15.19
N PHE A 496 -2.45 7.12 -14.97
CA PHE A 496 -3.90 7.14 -15.12
C PHE A 496 -4.30 7.75 -16.46
N ILE A 497 -5.23 7.11 -17.14
CA ILE A 497 -5.82 7.54 -18.41
C ILE A 497 -7.33 7.57 -18.21
N PHE A 498 -7.89 8.77 -18.06
CA PHE A 498 -9.34 8.90 -17.87
C PHE A 498 -10.04 8.59 -19.19
N LYS A 499 -11.12 7.80 -19.11
CA LYS A 499 -11.84 7.35 -20.30
C LYS A 499 -12.54 8.52 -20.99
N ASP A 500 -13.45 9.17 -20.27
CA ASP A 500 -14.34 10.19 -20.85
C ASP A 500 -13.75 11.59 -20.77
N GLN A 501 -12.90 11.84 -19.77
CA GLN A 501 -12.26 13.13 -19.57
C GLN A 501 -10.94 13.21 -20.35
N PRO A 502 -10.59 14.35 -20.96
CA PRO A 502 -9.31 14.57 -21.65
C PRO A 502 -8.17 14.75 -20.63
N LEU A 503 -7.91 13.73 -19.82
CA LEU A 503 -7.06 13.81 -18.63
C LEU A 503 -6.13 12.60 -18.52
N VAL A 504 -4.85 12.88 -18.30
CA VAL A 504 -3.82 11.91 -17.92
C VAL A 504 -3.15 12.39 -16.64
N ILE A 505 -2.95 11.50 -15.68
CA ILE A 505 -2.26 11.82 -14.42
C ILE A 505 -1.19 10.77 -14.17
N VAL A 506 0.04 11.23 -13.88
CA VAL A 506 1.14 10.36 -13.46
C VAL A 506 1.51 10.71 -12.03
N ILE A 507 1.61 9.69 -11.18
CA ILE A 507 2.08 9.81 -9.81
C ILE A 507 3.20 8.79 -9.62
N SER A 508 4.37 9.27 -9.22
CA SER A 508 5.52 8.42 -8.89
C SER A 508 5.79 8.45 -7.39
N SER A 509 6.26 7.34 -6.83
CA SER A 509 6.53 7.19 -5.41
C SER A 509 7.64 6.17 -5.12
N THR A 510 8.34 6.37 -4.01
CA THR A 510 9.32 5.44 -3.45
C THR A 510 8.76 4.60 -2.28
N ALA A 511 7.43 4.58 -2.09
CA ALA A 511 6.75 3.84 -1.02
C ALA A 511 6.75 2.31 -1.26
N TYR A 512 7.86 1.73 -1.70
CA TYR A 512 7.92 0.32 -2.07
C TYR A 512 7.64 -0.58 -0.88
N ASN A 513 6.80 -1.60 -1.09
CA ASN A 513 6.36 -2.56 -0.08
C ASN A 513 5.71 -1.91 1.15
N LYS A 514 5.17 -0.69 0.99
CA LYS A 514 4.44 0.00 2.04
C LYS A 514 2.94 -0.22 1.90
N PRO A 515 2.24 -0.65 2.97
CA PRO A 515 0.81 -0.93 2.90
C PRO A 515 -0.04 0.31 2.56
N TYR A 516 0.47 1.51 2.83
CA TYR A 516 -0.22 2.76 2.50
C TYR A 516 -0.04 3.21 1.04
N GLY A 517 0.92 2.64 0.28
CA GLY A 517 1.36 3.21 -1.01
C GLY A 517 0.24 3.36 -2.04
N HIS A 518 -0.57 2.32 -2.26
CA HIS A 518 -1.67 2.39 -3.22
C HIS A 518 -2.85 3.23 -2.70
N THR A 519 -3.22 3.04 -1.43
CA THR A 519 -4.37 3.69 -0.79
C THR A 519 -4.19 5.20 -0.71
N GLN A 520 -2.99 5.70 -0.38
CA GLN A 520 -2.76 7.14 -0.31
C GLN A 520 -2.95 7.81 -1.67
N VAL A 521 -2.50 7.16 -2.75
CA VAL A 521 -2.65 7.70 -4.12
C VAL A 521 -4.13 7.73 -4.54
N ASP A 522 -4.91 6.74 -4.11
CA ASP A 522 -6.36 6.73 -4.36
C ASP A 522 -7.10 7.82 -3.58
N LYS A 523 -6.64 8.14 -2.36
CA LYS A 523 -7.12 9.29 -1.57
C LYS A 523 -6.74 10.62 -2.23
N MET A 524 -5.46 10.79 -2.60
CA MET A 524 -4.99 11.99 -3.32
C MET A 524 -5.82 12.26 -4.59
N MET A 525 -6.18 11.20 -5.32
CA MET A 525 -7.01 11.31 -6.51
C MET A 525 -8.42 11.82 -6.22
N GLN A 526 -9.09 11.24 -5.21
CA GLN A 526 -10.49 11.55 -4.87
C GLN A 526 -10.66 12.86 -4.12
N ASP A 527 -9.74 13.15 -3.19
CA ASP A 527 -9.88 14.24 -2.23
C ASP A 527 -9.29 15.56 -2.76
N TYR A 528 -8.33 15.50 -3.69
CA TYR A 528 -7.59 16.68 -4.17
C TYR A 528 -7.53 16.79 -5.70
N LEU A 529 -7.02 15.78 -6.42
CA LEU A 529 -6.72 15.96 -7.85
C LEU A 529 -7.98 16.10 -8.71
N ILE A 530 -8.93 15.15 -8.62
CA ILE A 530 -10.18 15.25 -9.38
C ILE A 530 -10.97 16.51 -9.00
N PRO A 531 -11.21 16.80 -7.70
CA PRO A 531 -11.91 18.01 -7.32
C PRO A 531 -11.19 19.28 -7.79
N ALA A 532 -9.87 19.41 -7.62
CA ALA A 532 -9.15 20.62 -8.04
C ALA A 532 -9.22 20.88 -9.56
N ILE A 533 -9.36 19.82 -10.36
CA ILE A 533 -9.39 19.92 -11.83
C ILE A 533 -10.80 20.19 -12.37
N TYR A 534 -11.85 19.73 -11.68
CA TYR A 534 -13.23 19.73 -12.20
C TYR A 534 -14.28 20.41 -11.31
N LYS A 535 -14.01 20.62 -10.03
CA LYS A 535 -14.90 21.38 -9.14
C LYS A 535 -14.72 22.86 -9.45
N ARG A 536 -15.83 23.54 -9.72
CA ARG A 536 -15.91 24.97 -9.98
C ARG A 536 -16.61 25.65 -8.83
#